data_AF-A0A318BAB9-F1
#
_entry.id   AF-A0A318BAB9-F1
#
_cell.length_a   1.000
_cell.length_b   1.000
_cell.length_c   1.000
_cell.angle_alpha   90.00
_cell.angle_beta   90.00
_cell.angle_gamma   90.00
#
_symmetry.space_group_name_H-M   'P 1'
#
loop_
_entity.id
_entity.type
_entity.pdbx_description
1 polymer ?
#
loop_
_entity_poly.entity_id
_entity_poly.type
_entity_poly.pdbx_seq_one_letter_code
_entity_poly.pdbx_strand_id
1 'polypeptide(L)'
;MAETAQRFDYRAVDTQGRRINGSLEASSEGAAFEALRRDGLAPLSLKPGRSATGGEKSRSGVDDRKLSALLGSLADLMRAGADIRSALAILGGSKAPRAVRELCRKLAVQIAGGEVLEVAFAHNLPAKDAFVAAFVAAGEASGDLPGGLQRASDLMASRVRLRQQLISTLSYPLFVLVSTLAAMLVILLFVVPTLTPLVETSNGPPPLVLGALIRASAVLQAIGPLLATAAGIVVVVLALLSRLGLLRRPLDRLLFDGPTGVLARPLIFGRFAIGLGGMLAAGAPMSDALRLAVRGVGSAAAQGRLAAIAPLVRQGMALSAALERTPGFPPSVAQLAAVGEASGALGPMLARGGQLEEEAAMRGIDAIGRMAGPVLIVLLGGLVGLLMAGLLSGVTELNDAALR
;
A
#
# COMPACT_ATOMS: atom_id res chain seq x y z
N MET A 1 19.76 17.92 -38.20
CA MET A 1 18.66 16.93 -38.27
C MET A 1 18.97 15.86 -37.24
N ALA A 2 18.17 15.73 -36.19
CA ALA A 2 18.43 14.78 -35.10
C ALA A 2 18.00 13.37 -35.53
N GLU A 3 18.95 12.44 -35.66
CA GLU A 3 18.64 11.03 -35.92
C GLU A 3 17.88 10.44 -34.74
N THR A 4 16.64 10.03 -34.98
CA THR A 4 15.77 9.42 -33.98
C THR A 4 16.36 8.08 -33.53
N ALA A 5 16.84 7.98 -32.29
CA ALA A 5 17.33 6.72 -31.74
C ALA A 5 16.17 5.71 -31.62
N GLN A 6 16.32 4.54 -32.25
CA GLN A 6 15.36 3.44 -32.17
C GLN A 6 15.91 2.32 -31.31
N ARG A 7 15.04 1.68 -30.52
CA ARG A 7 15.42 0.56 -29.66
C ARG A 7 15.45 -0.74 -30.47
N PHE A 8 16.56 -1.45 -30.43
CA PHE A 8 16.77 -2.77 -31.02
C PHE A 8 16.95 -3.80 -29.92
N ASP A 9 16.17 -4.88 -29.98
CA ASP A 9 16.40 -6.05 -29.13
C ASP A 9 17.36 -6.99 -29.86
N TYR A 10 18.44 -7.40 -29.18
CA TYR A 10 19.47 -8.24 -29.77
C TYR A 10 19.68 -9.52 -28.96
N ARG A 11 19.98 -10.59 -29.69
CA ARG A 11 20.56 -11.82 -29.16
C ARG A 11 21.95 -11.94 -29.76
N ALA A 12 22.98 -11.88 -28.95
CA ALA A 12 24.37 -11.96 -29.39
C ALA A 12 25.12 -13.08 -28.64
N VAL A 13 26.30 -13.44 -29.14
CA VAL A 13 27.21 -14.40 -28.53
C VAL A 13 28.50 -13.66 -28.20
N ASP A 14 28.93 -13.79 -26.95
CA ASP A 14 30.24 -13.32 -26.51
C ASP A 14 31.35 -14.21 -27.08
N THR A 15 32.59 -13.70 -27.11
CA THR A 15 33.84 -14.39 -27.47
C THR A 15 34.03 -15.76 -26.81
N GLN A 16 33.37 -15.99 -25.65
CA GLN A 16 33.36 -17.28 -24.92
C GLN A 16 32.20 -18.22 -25.30
N GLY A 17 31.44 -17.93 -26.36
CA GLY A 17 30.31 -18.76 -26.81
C GLY A 17 29.02 -18.60 -25.99
N ARG A 18 28.96 -17.64 -25.06
CA ARG A 18 27.80 -17.40 -24.19
C ARG A 18 26.77 -16.53 -24.89
N ARG A 19 25.52 -16.99 -24.92
CA ARG A 19 24.38 -16.24 -25.50
C ARG A 19 23.92 -15.14 -24.52
N ILE A 20 23.94 -13.90 -24.97
CA ILE A 20 23.51 -12.72 -24.23
C ILE A 20 22.34 -12.08 -24.97
N ASN A 21 21.24 -11.83 -24.24
CA ASN A 21 20.09 -11.08 -24.75
C ASN A 21 20.09 -9.69 -24.11
N GLY A 22 19.89 -8.65 -24.91
CA GLY A 22 19.87 -7.27 -24.44
C GLY A 22 19.04 -6.38 -25.34
N SER A 23 18.95 -5.10 -24.99
CA SER A 23 18.36 -4.08 -25.85
C SER A 23 19.29 -2.89 -25.94
N LEU A 24 19.51 -2.40 -27.14
CA LEU A 24 20.41 -1.29 -27.47
C LEU A 24 19.62 -0.19 -28.18
N GLU A 25 19.92 1.07 -27.91
CA GLU A 25 19.38 2.20 -28.67
C GLU A 25 20.39 2.61 -29.74
N ALA A 26 19.97 2.66 -31.01
CA ALA A 26 20.81 3.04 -32.13
C ALA A 26 19.99 3.78 -33.19
N SER A 27 20.63 4.64 -33.99
CA SER A 27 19.95 5.40 -35.05
C SER A 27 19.56 4.54 -36.26
N SER A 28 20.16 3.36 -36.43
CA SER A 28 19.84 2.39 -37.47
C SER A 28 20.25 0.97 -37.06
N GLU A 29 19.74 -0.04 -37.77
CA GLU A 29 20.16 -1.43 -37.58
C GLU A 29 21.67 -1.61 -37.83
N GLY A 30 22.23 -0.88 -38.80
CA GLY A 30 23.67 -0.85 -39.06
C GLY A 30 24.47 -0.26 -37.89
N ALA A 31 23.98 0.83 -37.30
CA ALA A 31 24.60 1.42 -36.11
C ALA A 31 24.51 0.51 -34.88
N ALA A 32 23.41 -0.24 -34.72
CA ALA A 32 23.27 -1.24 -33.66
C ALA A 32 24.26 -2.40 -33.84
N PHE A 33 24.47 -2.85 -35.07
CA PHE A 33 25.43 -3.90 -35.40
C PHE A 33 26.88 -3.47 -35.12
N GLU A 34 27.26 -2.24 -35.49
CA GLU A 34 28.59 -1.72 -35.21
C GLU A 34 28.85 -1.55 -33.70
N ALA A 35 27.86 -1.05 -32.95
CA ALA A 35 27.96 -0.93 -31.51
C ALA A 35 28.15 -2.30 -30.83
N LEU A 36 27.41 -3.33 -31.23
CA LEU A 36 27.58 -4.69 -30.71
C LEU A 36 28.95 -5.29 -31.06
N ARG A 37 29.48 -5.03 -32.26
CA ARG A 37 30.84 -5.45 -32.63
C ARG A 37 31.92 -4.72 -31.82
N ARG A 38 31.75 -3.44 -31.52
CA ARG A 38 32.67 -2.69 -30.63
C ARG A 38 32.71 -3.29 -29.24
N ASP A 39 31.59 -3.79 -28.75
CA ASP A 39 31.47 -4.45 -27.45
C ASP A 39 31.90 -5.93 -27.45
N GLY A 40 32.47 -6.44 -28.56
CA GLY A 40 32.96 -7.82 -28.67
C GLY A 40 31.85 -8.87 -28.78
N LEU A 41 30.61 -8.45 -29.06
CA LEU A 41 29.44 -9.31 -29.15
C LEU A 41 29.10 -9.61 -30.62
N ALA A 42 29.00 -10.90 -30.97
CA ALA A 42 28.57 -11.34 -32.30
C ALA A 42 27.03 -11.50 -32.35
N PRO A 43 26.28 -10.62 -33.03
CA PRO A 43 24.81 -10.69 -33.06
C PRO A 43 24.31 -11.91 -33.85
N LEU A 44 23.47 -12.74 -33.23
CA LEU A 44 22.74 -13.84 -33.84
C LEU A 44 21.36 -13.42 -34.36
N SER A 45 20.74 -12.41 -33.75
CA SER A 45 19.48 -11.84 -34.20
C SER A 45 19.37 -10.41 -33.70
N LEU A 46 19.14 -9.50 -34.64
CA LEU A 46 18.74 -8.12 -34.39
C LEU A 46 17.29 -7.98 -34.86
N LYS A 47 16.40 -7.50 -33.98
CA LYS A 47 15.04 -7.17 -34.37
C LYS A 47 14.75 -5.73 -33.95
N PRO A 48 14.19 -4.89 -34.84
CA PRO A 48 13.67 -3.60 -34.41
C PRO A 48 12.66 -3.86 -33.31
N GLY A 49 12.96 -3.38 -32.10
CA GLY A 49 12.03 -3.44 -30.99
C GLY A 49 10.79 -2.67 -31.42
N ARG A 50 9.61 -3.29 -31.33
CA ARG A 50 8.37 -2.53 -31.46
C ARG A 50 8.48 -1.39 -30.45
N SER A 51 8.44 -0.15 -30.91
CA SER A 51 8.18 0.99 -30.03
C SER A 51 6.94 0.61 -29.24
N ALA A 52 7.12 0.44 -27.94
CA ALA A 52 6.04 0.12 -27.02
C ALA A 52 5.13 1.35 -26.90
N THR A 53 4.34 1.61 -27.94
CA THR A 53 3.15 2.47 -27.88
C THR A 53 1.94 1.70 -27.32
N GLY A 54 2.10 0.42 -27.02
CA GLY A 54 1.25 -0.30 -26.08
C GLY A 54 1.67 0.04 -24.67
N GLY A 55 0.79 0.72 -23.93
CA GLY A 55 1.00 1.15 -22.55
C GLY A 55 1.34 0.01 -21.59
N GLU A 56 2.60 -0.41 -21.58
CA GLU A 56 3.24 -0.84 -20.36
C GLU A 56 3.29 0.41 -19.47
N LYS A 57 2.25 0.57 -18.63
CA LYS A 57 2.36 1.36 -17.40
C LYS A 57 3.54 0.76 -16.65
N SER A 58 4.71 1.28 -16.95
CA SER A 58 5.91 1.07 -16.19
C SER A 58 5.51 1.33 -14.75
N ARG A 59 5.54 0.29 -13.92
CA ARG A 59 5.52 0.43 -12.47
C ARG A 59 6.85 1.07 -12.03
N SER A 60 7.28 2.15 -12.70
CA SER A 60 8.57 2.85 -12.59
C SER A 60 8.69 3.66 -11.30
N GLY A 61 7.90 3.32 -10.28
CA GLY A 61 8.13 3.82 -8.94
C GLY A 61 9.18 2.96 -8.27
N VAL A 62 10.17 3.59 -7.65
CA VAL A 62 10.98 2.90 -6.65
C VAL A 62 10.05 2.52 -5.50
N ASP A 63 10.08 1.25 -5.08
CA ASP A 63 9.29 0.76 -3.95
C ASP A 63 9.75 1.43 -2.64
N ASP A 64 8.84 1.64 -1.69
CA ASP A 64 9.09 2.42 -0.47
C ASP A 64 10.27 1.85 0.33
N ARG A 65 10.43 0.51 0.34
CA ARG A 65 11.58 -0.19 0.93
C ARG A 65 12.91 0.18 0.27
N LYS A 66 12.92 0.20 -1.06
CA LYS A 66 14.12 0.51 -1.85
C LYS A 66 14.46 1.99 -1.76
N LEU A 67 13.45 2.86 -1.71
CA LEU A 67 13.63 4.29 -1.54
C LEU A 67 14.18 4.61 -0.15
N SER A 68 13.64 4.00 0.91
CA SER A 68 14.18 4.11 2.28
C SER A 68 15.66 3.71 2.32
N ALA A 69 16.01 2.52 1.81
CA ALA A 69 17.38 2.06 1.78
C ALA A 69 18.30 3.00 0.97
N LEU A 70 17.84 3.48 -0.19
CA LEU A 70 18.58 4.44 -1.01
C LEU A 70 18.87 5.73 -0.25
N LEU A 71 17.86 6.33 0.40
CA LEU A 71 18.01 7.58 1.16
C LEU A 71 18.96 7.41 2.36
N GLY A 72 18.85 6.29 3.08
CA GLY A 72 19.76 5.97 4.19
C GLY A 72 21.20 5.78 3.73
N SER A 73 21.42 4.97 2.69
CA SER A 73 22.77 4.78 2.13
C SER A 73 23.35 6.07 1.54
N LEU A 74 22.51 6.95 0.97
CA LEU A 74 22.94 8.26 0.52
C LEU A 74 23.38 9.13 1.71
N ALA A 75 22.61 9.15 2.80
CA ALA A 75 23.00 9.83 4.04
C ALA A 75 24.33 9.32 4.60
N ASP A 76 24.52 8.00 4.65
CA ASP A 76 25.75 7.37 5.16
C ASP A 76 26.99 7.71 4.32
N LEU A 77 26.87 7.63 2.99
CA LEU A 77 27.97 8.00 2.09
C LEU A 77 28.33 9.49 2.23
N MET A 78 27.34 10.36 2.35
CA MET A 78 27.58 11.79 2.53
C MET A 78 28.19 12.11 3.90
N ARG A 79 27.80 11.39 4.96
CA ARG A 79 28.49 11.47 6.27
C ARG A 79 29.93 10.99 6.20
N ALA A 80 30.23 10.02 5.35
CA ALA A 80 31.59 9.55 5.07
C ALA A 80 32.40 10.53 4.20
N GLY A 81 31.85 11.68 3.82
CA GLY A 81 32.53 12.73 3.07
C GLY A 81 32.38 12.64 1.55
N ALA A 82 31.56 11.72 1.03
CA ALA A 82 31.28 11.68 -0.41
C ALA A 82 30.37 12.85 -0.80
N ASP A 83 30.66 13.49 -1.94
CA ASP A 83 29.71 14.42 -2.54
C ASP A 83 28.46 13.68 -3.08
N ILE A 84 27.35 14.39 -3.23
CA ILE A 84 26.07 13.79 -3.65
C ILE A 84 26.14 13.10 -5.02
N ARG A 85 26.94 13.62 -5.97
CA ARG A 85 27.06 13.05 -7.32
C ARG A 85 27.82 11.73 -7.26
N SER A 86 28.93 11.71 -6.53
CA SER A 86 29.74 10.52 -6.27
C SER A 86 28.91 9.46 -5.55
N ALA A 87 28.15 9.84 -4.52
CA ALA A 87 27.29 8.93 -3.79
C ALA A 87 26.16 8.36 -4.67
N LEU A 88 25.51 9.18 -5.50
CA LEU A 88 24.51 8.72 -6.48
C LEU A 88 25.10 7.78 -7.54
N ALA A 89 26.33 8.01 -7.99
CA ALA A 89 27.03 7.15 -8.94
C ALA A 89 27.34 5.77 -8.32
N ILE A 90 27.80 5.74 -7.07
CA ILE A 90 28.08 4.50 -6.31
C ILE A 90 26.78 3.69 -6.14
N LEU A 91 25.71 4.35 -5.66
CA LEU A 91 24.42 3.69 -5.41
C LEU A 91 23.68 3.31 -6.69
N GLY A 92 23.94 4.03 -7.79
CA GLY A 92 23.42 3.78 -9.13
C GLY A 92 24.22 2.77 -9.96
N GLY A 93 25.21 2.08 -9.38
CA GLY A 93 26.07 1.15 -10.10
C GLY A 93 25.37 -0.10 -10.67
N SER A 94 26.11 -0.94 -11.39
CA SER A 94 25.58 -2.11 -12.12
C SER A 94 24.86 -3.13 -11.24
N LYS A 95 25.20 -3.23 -9.95
CA LYS A 95 24.56 -4.14 -8.99
C LYS A 95 23.20 -3.63 -8.46
N ALA A 96 22.85 -2.36 -8.69
CA ALA A 96 21.60 -1.79 -8.19
C ALA A 96 20.37 -2.34 -8.94
N PRO A 97 19.20 -2.46 -8.28
CA PRO A 97 17.95 -2.75 -8.96
C PRO A 97 17.64 -1.71 -10.06
N ARG A 98 17.07 -2.14 -11.19
CA ARG A 98 16.80 -1.27 -12.35
C ARG A 98 16.08 0.05 -11.99
N ALA A 99 15.08 -0.01 -11.12
CA ALA A 99 14.33 1.19 -10.69
C ALA A 99 15.19 2.18 -9.89
N VAL A 100 16.06 1.68 -9.00
CA VAL A 100 16.98 2.51 -8.21
C VAL A 100 18.05 3.12 -9.12
N ARG A 101 18.61 2.31 -10.02
CA ARG A 101 19.59 2.75 -11.02
C ARG A 101 19.06 3.93 -11.84
N GLU A 102 17.82 3.82 -12.33
CA GLU A 102 17.19 4.85 -13.14
C GLU A 102 16.90 6.13 -12.33
N LEU A 103 16.46 5.99 -11.07
CA LEU A 103 16.28 7.15 -10.19
C LEU A 103 17.61 7.87 -9.92
N CYS A 104 18.67 7.14 -9.56
CA CYS A 104 19.99 7.72 -9.33
C CYS A 104 20.53 8.42 -10.58
N ARG A 105 20.36 7.81 -11.76
CA ARG A 105 20.77 8.41 -13.04
C ARG A 105 20.05 9.73 -13.29
N LYS A 106 18.73 9.77 -13.12
CA LYS A 106 17.93 10.99 -13.32
C LYS A 106 18.33 12.10 -12.35
N LEU A 107 18.45 11.77 -11.06
CA LEU A 107 18.88 12.73 -10.04
C LEU A 107 20.29 13.25 -10.33
N ALA A 108 21.24 12.37 -10.69
CA ALA A 108 22.61 12.76 -11.01
C ALA A 108 22.68 13.72 -12.20
N VAL A 109 21.91 13.47 -13.27
CA VAL A 109 21.85 14.36 -14.45
C VAL A 109 21.29 15.74 -14.08
N GLN A 110 20.19 15.80 -13.32
CA GLN A 110 19.57 17.07 -12.92
C GLN A 110 20.45 17.89 -11.98
N ILE A 111 21.04 17.24 -10.97
CA ILE A 111 21.95 17.89 -10.03
C ILE A 111 23.22 18.36 -10.76
N ALA A 112 23.74 17.58 -11.71
CA ALA A 112 24.86 18.02 -12.55
C ALA A 112 24.51 19.21 -13.46
N GLY A 113 23.24 19.33 -13.86
CA GLY A 113 22.69 20.47 -14.58
C GLY A 113 22.44 21.71 -13.73
N GLY A 114 22.70 21.66 -12.41
CA GLY A 114 22.51 22.78 -11.49
C GLY A 114 21.09 22.93 -10.95
N GLU A 115 20.22 21.92 -11.13
CA GLU A 115 18.89 21.92 -10.52
C GLU A 115 19.00 21.77 -8.99
N VAL A 116 18.21 22.55 -8.26
CA VAL A 116 18.13 22.49 -6.79
C VAL A 116 17.66 21.09 -6.37
N LEU A 117 18.25 20.52 -5.30
CA LEU A 117 17.98 19.14 -4.91
C LEU A 117 16.49 18.91 -4.59
N GLU A 118 15.84 19.86 -3.90
CA GLU A 118 14.40 19.80 -3.63
C GLU A 118 13.59 19.54 -4.90
N VAL A 119 13.90 20.28 -5.96
CA VAL A 119 13.18 20.25 -7.23
C VAL A 119 13.47 18.95 -7.97
N ALA A 120 14.73 18.50 -8.00
CA ALA A 120 15.13 17.23 -8.57
C ALA A 120 14.41 16.03 -7.90
N PHE A 121 14.36 16.01 -6.56
CA PHE A 121 13.62 14.97 -5.83
C PHE A 121 12.11 15.07 -6.05
N ALA A 122 11.53 16.27 -6.05
CA ALA A 122 10.10 16.47 -6.27
C ALA A 122 9.63 16.05 -7.67
N HIS A 123 10.46 16.22 -8.70
CA HIS A 123 10.13 15.82 -10.08
C HIS A 123 10.20 14.31 -10.31
N ASN A 124 11.11 13.61 -9.63
CA ASN A 124 11.34 12.17 -9.86
C ASN A 124 10.57 11.26 -8.90
N LEU A 125 10.03 11.81 -7.81
CA LEU A 125 9.25 11.05 -6.83
C LEU A 125 7.75 11.25 -7.00
N PRO A 126 6.92 10.23 -6.70
CA PRO A 126 5.48 10.37 -6.74
C PRO A 126 4.98 11.31 -5.64
N ALA A 127 3.79 11.90 -5.82
CA ALA A 127 3.23 12.90 -4.88
C ALA A 127 3.14 12.43 -3.41
N LYS A 128 2.92 11.13 -3.17
CA LYS A 128 2.90 10.53 -1.81
C LYS A 128 4.24 10.65 -1.06
N ASP A 129 5.32 10.87 -1.81
CA ASP A 129 6.70 10.96 -1.35
C ASP A 129 7.23 12.40 -1.42
N ALA A 130 6.35 13.39 -1.64
CA ALA A 130 6.70 14.81 -1.74
C ALA A 130 7.39 15.37 -0.48
N PHE A 131 7.19 14.75 0.68
CA PHE A 131 7.87 15.12 1.92
C PHE A 131 9.39 14.84 1.86
N VAL A 132 9.87 13.91 1.01
CA VAL A 132 11.31 13.62 0.86
C VAL A 132 12.05 14.85 0.37
N ALA A 133 11.52 15.52 -0.66
CA ALA A 133 12.06 16.76 -1.19
C ALA A 133 12.18 17.84 -0.10
N ALA A 134 11.23 17.85 0.83
CA ALA A 134 11.18 18.82 1.91
C ALA A 134 12.25 18.61 3.00
N PHE A 135 12.52 17.36 3.36
CA PHE A 135 13.63 17.02 4.26
C PHE A 135 14.99 17.30 3.61
N VAL A 136 15.09 17.07 2.30
CA VAL A 136 16.27 17.42 1.51
C VAL A 136 16.46 18.94 1.49
N ALA A 137 15.41 19.72 1.22
CA ALA A 137 15.45 21.18 1.24
C ALA A 137 15.88 21.73 2.62
N ALA A 138 15.30 21.19 3.70
CA ALA A 138 15.65 21.60 5.06
C ALA A 138 17.10 21.25 5.42
N GLY A 139 17.56 20.07 5.02
CA GLY A 139 18.96 19.65 5.16
C GLY A 139 19.92 20.53 4.35
N GLU A 140 19.58 20.86 3.11
CA GLU A 140 20.36 21.73 2.25
C GLU A 140 20.46 23.16 2.82
N ALA A 141 19.34 23.73 3.26
CA ALA A 141 19.30 25.06 3.87
C ALA A 141 20.06 25.16 5.20
N SER A 142 20.11 24.08 5.97
CA SER A 142 20.84 24.02 7.25
C SER A 142 22.29 23.57 7.10
N GLY A 143 22.73 23.16 5.91
CA GLY A 143 24.03 22.53 5.69
C GLY A 143 24.15 21.09 6.21
N ASP A 144 23.08 20.53 6.78
CA ASP A 144 22.98 19.12 7.24
C ASP A 144 22.11 18.29 6.29
N LEU A 145 22.52 18.25 5.02
CA LEU A 145 21.89 17.41 4.00
C LEU A 145 21.89 15.91 4.38
N PRO A 146 22.96 15.33 4.96
CA PRO A 146 22.93 13.94 5.41
C PRO A 146 21.87 13.69 6.49
N GLY A 147 21.69 14.60 7.45
CA GLY A 147 20.63 14.50 8.45
C GLY A 147 19.23 14.64 7.84
N GLY A 148 19.05 15.51 6.84
CA GLY A 148 17.80 15.60 6.06
C GLY A 148 17.45 14.27 5.38
N LEU A 149 18.41 13.67 4.67
CA LEU A 149 18.25 12.37 4.01
C LEU A 149 17.97 11.23 5.00
N GLN A 150 18.65 11.23 6.16
CA GLN A 150 18.40 10.24 7.21
C GLN A 150 16.97 10.35 7.74
N ARG A 151 16.47 11.55 8.04
CA ARG A 151 15.09 11.75 8.52
C ARG A 151 14.06 11.31 7.47
N ALA A 152 14.32 11.57 6.19
CA ALA A 152 13.47 11.08 5.10
C ALA A 152 13.47 9.54 5.02
N SER A 153 14.65 8.91 5.20
CA SER A 153 14.81 7.45 5.26
C SER A 153 14.03 6.85 6.43
N ASP A 154 14.16 7.42 7.63
CA ASP A 154 13.50 6.93 8.86
C ASP A 154 11.97 7.02 8.74
N LEU A 155 11.46 8.10 8.15
CA LEU A 155 10.03 8.25 7.90
C LEU A 155 9.52 7.22 6.89
N MET A 156 10.29 6.93 5.83
CA MET A 156 9.96 5.86 4.89
C MET A 156 10.03 4.47 5.53
N ALA A 157 11.06 4.20 6.33
CA ALA A 157 11.20 2.96 7.07
C ALA A 157 10.01 2.75 8.03
N SER A 158 9.57 3.81 8.71
CA SER A 158 8.38 3.78 9.58
C SER A 158 7.11 3.41 8.80
N ARG A 159 6.90 3.99 7.59
CA ARG A 159 5.77 3.62 6.73
C ARG A 159 5.81 2.16 6.29
N VAL A 160 7.00 1.66 5.93
CA VAL A 160 7.20 0.25 5.56
C VAL A 160 6.87 -0.67 6.74
N ARG A 161 7.39 -0.36 7.94
CA ARG A 161 7.15 -1.14 9.16
C ARG A 161 5.67 -1.19 9.49
N LEU A 162 4.97 -0.05 9.47
CA LEU A 162 3.53 0.01 9.67
C LEU A 162 2.80 -0.89 8.67
N ARG A 163 3.11 -0.77 7.37
CA ARG A 163 2.47 -1.60 6.34
C ARG A 163 2.71 -3.09 6.56
N GLN A 164 3.93 -3.47 6.93
CA GLN A 164 4.26 -4.86 7.26
C GLN A 164 3.45 -5.35 8.46
N GLN A 165 3.38 -4.53 9.52
CA GLN A 165 2.65 -4.84 10.74
C GLN A 165 1.15 -5.00 10.48
N LEU A 166 0.55 -4.11 9.69
CA LEU A 166 -0.84 -4.22 9.24
C LEU A 166 -1.08 -5.52 8.47
N ILE A 167 -0.19 -5.85 7.53
CA ILE A 167 -0.30 -7.09 6.75
C ILE A 167 -0.17 -8.30 7.67
N SER A 168 0.82 -8.34 8.57
CA SER A 168 1.02 -9.49 9.47
C SER A 168 -0.16 -9.68 10.42
N THR A 169 -0.69 -8.61 11.01
CA THR A 169 -1.82 -8.67 11.93
C THR A 169 -3.09 -9.17 11.24
N LEU A 170 -3.35 -8.72 10.01
CA LEU A 170 -4.57 -9.08 9.27
C LEU A 170 -4.47 -10.41 8.53
N SER A 171 -3.26 -10.91 8.27
CA SER A 171 -3.07 -12.16 7.51
C SER A 171 -3.70 -13.37 8.20
N TYR A 172 -3.53 -13.51 9.51
CA TYR A 172 -4.09 -14.64 10.26
C TYR A 172 -5.63 -14.61 10.34
N PRO A 173 -6.29 -13.52 10.76
CA PRO A 173 -7.75 -13.41 10.74
C PRO A 173 -8.34 -13.66 9.35
N LEU A 174 -7.70 -13.14 8.30
CA LEU A 174 -8.18 -13.33 6.93
C LEU A 174 -8.08 -14.80 6.50
N PHE A 175 -6.99 -15.48 6.85
CA PHE A 175 -6.82 -16.91 6.56
C PHE A 175 -7.92 -17.74 7.25
N VAL A 176 -8.15 -17.52 8.55
CA VAL A 176 -9.18 -18.25 9.33
C VAL A 176 -10.58 -17.93 8.81
N LEU A 177 -10.86 -16.66 8.47
CA LEU A 177 -12.15 -16.26 7.89
C LEU A 177 -12.41 -16.99 6.56
N VAL A 178 -11.43 -17.00 5.66
CA VAL A 178 -11.55 -17.66 4.35
C VAL A 178 -11.69 -19.18 4.51
N SER A 179 -10.91 -19.81 5.38
CA SER A 179 -11.01 -21.26 5.60
C SER A 179 -12.34 -21.65 6.25
N THR A 180 -12.82 -20.86 7.22
CA THR A 180 -14.11 -21.08 7.90
C THR A 180 -15.27 -20.90 6.92
N LEU A 181 -15.25 -19.84 6.10
CA LEU A 181 -16.26 -19.61 5.09
C LEU A 181 -16.25 -20.72 4.03
N ALA A 182 -15.07 -21.19 3.62
CA ALA A 182 -14.94 -22.31 2.69
C ALA A 182 -15.49 -23.61 3.29
N ALA A 183 -15.17 -23.93 4.54
CA ALA A 183 -15.70 -25.10 5.24
C ALA A 183 -17.23 -25.03 5.37
N MET A 184 -17.76 -23.87 5.77
CA MET A 184 -19.20 -23.60 5.85
C MET A 184 -19.89 -23.79 4.50
N LEU A 185 -19.28 -23.30 3.42
CA LEU A 185 -19.81 -23.45 2.07
C LEU A 185 -19.80 -24.92 1.61
N VAL A 186 -18.75 -25.69 1.92
CA VAL A 186 -18.70 -27.13 1.65
C VAL A 186 -19.80 -27.87 2.39
N ILE A 187 -19.97 -27.57 3.67
CA ILE A 187 -21.03 -28.16 4.50
C ILE A 187 -22.41 -27.84 3.90
N LEU A 188 -22.68 -26.58 3.56
CA LEU A 188 -23.99 -26.19 3.05
C LEU A 188 -24.28 -26.73 1.64
N LEU A 189 -23.27 -26.79 0.76
CA LEU A 189 -23.46 -27.21 -0.64
C LEU A 189 -23.37 -28.70 -0.87
N PHE A 190 -22.66 -29.45 -0.02
CA PHE A 190 -22.43 -30.89 -0.22
C PHE A 190 -22.97 -31.74 0.93
N VAL A 191 -22.85 -31.29 2.19
CA VAL A 191 -23.27 -32.11 3.35
C VAL A 191 -24.75 -31.96 3.65
N VAL A 192 -25.31 -30.75 3.67
CA VAL A 192 -26.75 -30.55 3.92
C VAL A 192 -27.65 -31.28 2.89
N PRO A 193 -27.35 -31.26 1.58
CA PRO A 193 -28.18 -31.94 0.57
C PRO A 193 -28.08 -33.46 0.59
N THR A 194 -27.04 -34.05 1.18
CA THR A 194 -27.04 -35.52 1.36
C THR A 194 -28.00 -35.93 2.46
N LEU A 195 -28.42 -34.99 3.32
CA LEU A 195 -29.35 -35.21 4.42
C LEU A 195 -30.81 -34.96 4.04
N THR A 196 -31.09 -34.20 2.97
CA THR A 196 -32.47 -33.96 2.49
C THR A 196 -33.28 -35.23 2.23
N PRO A 197 -32.77 -36.26 1.52
CA PRO A 197 -33.57 -37.47 1.26
C PRO A 197 -33.93 -38.23 2.55
N LEU A 198 -33.08 -38.17 3.59
CA LEU A 198 -33.35 -38.82 4.89
C LEU A 198 -34.54 -38.19 5.61
N VAL A 199 -34.71 -36.87 5.45
CA VAL A 199 -35.84 -36.12 5.98
C VAL A 199 -37.10 -36.41 5.17
N GLU A 200 -37.01 -36.46 3.83
CA GLU A 200 -38.16 -36.70 2.95
C GLU A 200 -38.76 -38.09 3.11
N THR A 201 -37.94 -39.09 3.49
CA THR A 201 -38.43 -40.44 3.82
C THR A 201 -39.13 -40.51 5.18
N SER A 202 -38.95 -39.49 6.03
CA SER A 202 -39.68 -39.37 7.29
C SER A 202 -41.01 -38.70 6.98
N ASN A 203 -42.15 -39.38 7.20
CA ASN A 203 -43.50 -38.85 6.92
C ASN A 203 -43.93 -37.66 7.84
N GLY A 204 -42.98 -36.91 8.40
CA GLY A 204 -43.18 -35.78 9.31
C GLY A 204 -42.46 -34.51 8.81
N PRO A 205 -42.88 -33.31 9.24
CA PRO A 205 -42.19 -32.08 8.88
C PRO A 205 -40.76 -32.09 9.45
N PRO A 206 -39.75 -31.60 8.71
CA PRO A 206 -38.39 -31.51 9.24
C PRO A 206 -38.34 -30.73 10.55
N PRO A 207 -37.45 -31.11 11.49
CA PRO A 207 -37.11 -30.28 12.63
C PRO A 207 -36.81 -28.84 12.17
N LEU A 208 -37.38 -27.84 12.86
CA LEU A 208 -37.31 -26.40 12.48
C LEU A 208 -35.90 -25.96 12.05
N VAL A 209 -34.91 -26.44 12.80
CA VAL A 209 -33.49 -26.15 12.62
C VAL A 209 -32.93 -26.77 11.32
N LEU A 210 -33.23 -28.04 11.07
CA LEU A 210 -32.78 -28.74 9.85
C LEU A 210 -33.49 -28.20 8.62
N GLY A 211 -34.78 -27.90 8.72
CA GLY A 211 -35.56 -27.27 7.65
C GLY A 211 -35.02 -25.89 7.24
N ALA A 212 -34.56 -25.08 8.20
CA ALA A 212 -33.94 -23.79 7.91
C ALA A 212 -32.61 -23.94 7.14
N LEU A 213 -31.78 -24.91 7.52
CA LEU A 213 -30.51 -25.21 6.84
C LEU A 213 -30.72 -25.75 5.42
N ILE A 214 -31.70 -26.63 5.23
CA ILE A 214 -32.09 -27.15 3.92
C ILE A 214 -32.54 -26.01 3.00
N ARG A 215 -33.38 -25.10 3.50
CA ARG A 215 -33.81 -23.91 2.72
C ARG A 215 -32.63 -23.01 2.37
N ALA A 216 -31.74 -22.74 3.33
CA ALA A 216 -30.54 -21.94 3.09
C ALA A 216 -29.61 -22.60 2.05
N SER A 217 -29.44 -23.92 2.13
CA SER A 217 -28.70 -24.72 1.15
C SER A 217 -29.33 -24.67 -0.23
N ALA A 218 -30.65 -24.88 -0.35
CA ALA A 218 -31.37 -24.84 -1.62
C ALA A 218 -31.28 -23.45 -2.29
N VAL A 219 -31.45 -22.37 -1.52
CA VAL A 219 -31.24 -21.00 -2.00
C VAL A 219 -29.79 -20.79 -2.44
N LEU A 220 -28.83 -21.27 -1.67
CA LEU A 220 -27.41 -21.15 -2.00
C LEU A 220 -27.01 -22.01 -3.20
N GLN A 221 -27.65 -23.15 -3.47
CA GLN A 221 -27.41 -23.94 -4.67
C GLN A 221 -28.05 -23.30 -5.91
N ALA A 222 -29.27 -22.77 -5.77
CA ALA A 222 -29.97 -22.12 -6.86
C ALA A 222 -29.30 -20.80 -7.28
N ILE A 223 -28.91 -19.97 -6.31
CA ILE A 223 -28.34 -18.64 -6.54
C ILE A 223 -26.79 -18.67 -6.47
N GLY A 224 -26.17 -19.71 -5.92
CA GLY A 224 -24.72 -19.82 -5.73
C GLY A 224 -23.88 -19.65 -6.99
N PRO A 225 -24.19 -20.33 -8.11
CA PRO A 225 -23.51 -20.11 -9.39
C PRO A 225 -23.68 -18.68 -9.89
N LEU A 226 -24.86 -18.09 -9.70
CA LEU A 226 -25.15 -16.70 -10.06
C LEU A 226 -24.37 -15.71 -9.16
N LEU A 227 -24.27 -15.98 -7.85
CA LEU A 227 -23.48 -15.19 -6.90
C LEU A 227 -21.98 -15.32 -7.16
N ALA A 228 -21.49 -16.52 -7.50
CA ALA A 228 -20.08 -16.75 -7.83
C ALA A 228 -19.69 -16.04 -9.14
N THR A 229 -20.55 -16.11 -10.16
CA THR A 229 -20.34 -15.38 -11.42
C THR A 229 -20.48 -13.87 -11.22
N ALA A 230 -21.47 -13.39 -10.47
CA ALA A 230 -21.61 -11.99 -10.11
C ALA A 230 -20.41 -11.47 -9.30
N ALA A 231 -19.92 -12.23 -8.32
CA ALA A 231 -18.72 -11.90 -7.56
C ALA A 231 -17.49 -11.86 -8.46
N GLY A 232 -17.35 -12.80 -9.39
CA GLY A 232 -16.29 -12.79 -10.40
C GLY A 232 -16.33 -11.54 -11.29
N ILE A 233 -17.52 -11.18 -11.80
CA ILE A 233 -17.74 -9.96 -12.59
C ILE A 233 -17.39 -8.72 -11.75
N VAL A 234 -17.84 -8.65 -10.51
CA VAL A 234 -17.51 -7.54 -9.60
C VAL A 234 -16.00 -7.44 -9.39
N VAL A 235 -15.29 -8.55 -9.16
CA VAL A 235 -13.83 -8.56 -9.02
C VAL A 235 -13.16 -8.06 -10.30
N VAL A 236 -13.60 -8.49 -11.47
CA VAL A 236 -13.06 -8.04 -12.77
C VAL A 236 -13.33 -6.54 -12.99
N VAL A 237 -14.55 -6.08 -12.71
CA VAL A 237 -14.96 -4.67 -12.82
C VAL A 237 -14.17 -3.81 -11.84
N LEU A 238 -13.98 -4.23 -10.59
CA LEU A 238 -13.15 -3.55 -9.60
C LEU A 238 -11.67 -3.55 -10.00
N ALA A 239 -11.16 -4.64 -10.59
CA ALA A 239 -9.80 -4.71 -11.13
C ALA A 239 -9.62 -3.76 -12.33
N LEU A 240 -10.63 -3.62 -13.17
CA LEU A 240 -10.61 -2.69 -14.30
C LEU A 240 -10.68 -1.23 -13.80
N LEU A 241 -11.66 -0.90 -12.96
CA LEU A 241 -11.84 0.42 -12.36
C LEU A 241 -10.65 0.87 -11.52
N SER A 242 -9.98 -0.06 -10.83
CA SER A 242 -8.74 0.25 -10.10
C SER A 242 -7.56 0.52 -11.04
N ARG A 243 -7.47 -0.16 -12.19
CA ARG A 243 -6.50 0.17 -13.26
C ARG A 243 -6.78 1.51 -13.93
N LEU A 244 -8.05 1.90 -14.03
CA LEU A 244 -8.52 3.20 -14.52
C LEU A 244 -8.40 4.31 -13.47
N GLY A 245 -8.11 3.98 -12.20
CA GLY A 245 -7.96 4.95 -11.11
C GLY A 245 -9.27 5.54 -10.58
N LEU A 246 -10.41 5.21 -11.19
CA LEU A 246 -11.75 5.69 -10.85
C LEU A 246 -12.20 5.24 -9.46
N LEU A 247 -11.74 4.06 -9.02
CA LEU A 247 -12.13 3.47 -7.75
C LEU A 247 -11.45 4.11 -6.53
N ARG A 248 -10.34 4.84 -6.73
CA ARG A 248 -9.52 5.36 -5.64
C ARG A 248 -10.26 6.37 -4.78
N ARG A 249 -10.98 7.32 -5.39
CA ARG A 249 -11.70 8.39 -4.68
C ARG A 249 -12.92 7.91 -3.88
N PRO A 250 -13.86 7.11 -4.44
CA PRO A 250 -15.00 6.64 -3.67
C PRO A 250 -14.59 5.67 -2.57
N LEU A 251 -13.62 4.79 -2.83
CA LEU A 251 -13.11 3.86 -1.82
C LEU A 251 -12.39 4.59 -0.69
N ASP A 252 -11.58 5.60 -1.01
CA ASP A 252 -10.92 6.46 -0.01
C ASP A 252 -11.95 7.17 0.88
N ARG A 253 -13.00 7.75 0.28
CA ARG A 253 -14.07 8.39 1.05
C ARG A 253 -14.83 7.39 1.93
N LEU A 254 -15.13 6.19 1.42
CA LEU A 254 -15.80 5.14 2.20
C LEU A 254 -14.91 4.64 3.36
N LEU A 255 -13.61 4.47 3.13
CA LEU A 255 -12.68 4.02 4.17
C LEU A 255 -12.48 5.08 5.26
N PHE A 256 -12.50 6.35 4.86
CA PHE A 256 -12.25 7.48 5.75
C PHE A 256 -13.50 7.97 6.50
N ASP A 257 -14.67 7.98 5.84
CA ASP A 257 -15.95 8.45 6.41
C ASP A 257 -16.91 7.34 6.82
N GLY A 258 -16.66 6.10 6.39
CA GLY A 258 -17.46 4.95 6.76
C GLY A 258 -17.06 4.33 8.12
N PRO A 259 -17.51 3.08 8.38
CA PRO A 259 -17.33 2.43 9.68
C PRO A 259 -15.87 2.16 10.03
N THR A 260 -15.00 2.01 9.02
CA THR A 260 -13.55 1.85 9.20
C THR A 260 -12.84 3.16 9.52
N GLY A 261 -13.54 4.30 9.42
CA GLY A 261 -12.99 5.65 9.66
C GLY A 261 -12.43 5.83 11.07
N VAL A 262 -12.96 5.10 12.06
CA VAL A 262 -12.47 5.11 13.45
C VAL A 262 -11.02 4.65 13.54
N LEU A 263 -10.60 3.70 12.69
CA LEU A 263 -9.23 3.20 12.64
C LEU A 263 -8.40 3.95 11.59
N ALA A 264 -9.01 4.29 10.44
CA ALA A 264 -8.31 4.94 9.34
C ALA A 264 -7.89 6.39 9.66
N ARG A 265 -8.74 7.17 10.35
CA ARG A 265 -8.45 8.58 10.64
C ARG A 265 -7.23 8.75 11.55
N PRO A 266 -7.09 8.05 12.70
CA PRO A 266 -5.89 8.12 13.53
C PRO A 266 -4.62 7.74 12.77
N LEU A 267 -4.67 6.70 11.91
CA LEU A 267 -3.54 6.29 11.07
C LEU A 267 -3.12 7.39 10.07
N ILE A 268 -4.09 7.97 9.37
CA ILE A 268 -3.83 8.97 8.33
C ILE A 268 -3.37 10.29 8.95
N PHE A 269 -4.09 10.79 9.96
CA PHE A 269 -3.77 12.04 10.64
C PHE A 269 -2.54 11.91 11.52
N GLY A 270 -2.32 10.77 12.17
CA GLY A 270 -1.09 10.47 12.89
C GLY A 270 0.12 10.50 11.97
N ARG A 271 0.01 9.90 10.77
CA ARG A 271 1.10 9.97 9.77
C ARG A 271 1.37 11.39 9.27
N PHE A 272 0.32 12.18 9.08
CA PHE A 272 0.45 13.61 8.78
C PHE A 272 1.21 14.33 9.90
N ALA A 273 0.85 14.11 11.17
CA ALA A 273 1.50 14.73 12.32
C ALA A 273 2.98 14.29 12.48
N ILE A 274 3.30 13.01 12.25
CA ILE A 274 4.68 12.51 12.22
C ILE A 274 5.49 13.18 11.11
N GLY A 275 4.92 13.28 9.90
CA GLY A 275 5.58 13.93 8.77
C GLY A 275 5.83 15.41 9.02
N LEU A 276 4.79 16.14 9.42
CA LEU A 276 4.88 17.57 9.75
C LEU A 276 5.86 17.80 10.91
N GLY A 277 5.72 17.06 12.01
CA GLY A 277 6.58 17.19 13.18
C GLY A 277 8.05 16.89 12.88
N GLY A 278 8.31 15.85 12.08
CA GLY A 278 9.66 15.51 11.63
C GLY A 278 10.29 16.60 10.77
N MET A 279 9.52 17.20 9.85
CA MET A 279 10.02 18.30 9.02
C MET A 279 10.28 19.57 9.83
N LEU A 280 9.40 19.92 10.77
CA LEU A 280 9.61 21.05 11.67
C LEU A 280 10.81 20.84 12.58
N ALA A 281 11.01 19.62 13.09
CA ALA A 281 12.20 19.25 13.86
C ALA A 281 13.50 19.26 13.01
N ALA A 282 13.38 19.16 11.69
CA ALA A 282 14.49 19.32 10.75
C ALA A 282 14.75 20.79 10.36
N GLY A 283 13.98 21.74 10.92
CA GLY A 283 14.13 23.17 10.63
C GLY A 283 13.40 23.64 9.36
N ALA A 284 12.52 22.82 8.78
CA ALA A 284 11.75 23.24 7.61
C ALA A 284 10.80 24.41 7.95
N PRO A 285 10.67 25.43 7.09
CA PRO A 285 9.71 26.52 7.29
C PRO A 285 8.29 25.97 7.43
N MET A 286 7.53 26.49 8.41
CA MET A 286 6.19 26.00 8.75
C MET A 286 5.22 25.97 7.56
N SER A 287 5.27 27.00 6.70
CA SER A 287 4.44 27.09 5.50
C SER A 287 4.72 26.00 4.47
N ASP A 288 6.00 25.65 4.28
CA ASP A 288 6.42 24.60 3.35
C ASP A 288 6.17 23.23 3.94
N ALA A 289 6.42 23.08 5.25
CA ALA A 289 6.15 21.85 5.97
C ALA A 289 4.67 21.47 5.95
N LEU A 290 3.77 22.41 6.20
CA LEU A 290 2.33 22.18 6.06
C LEU A 290 1.96 21.80 4.62
N ARG A 291 2.41 22.57 3.62
CA ARG A 291 2.08 22.30 2.21
C ARG A 291 2.52 20.90 1.79
N LEU A 292 3.74 20.49 2.15
CA LEU A 292 4.33 19.22 1.75
C LEU A 292 3.79 18.04 2.58
N ALA A 293 3.52 18.25 3.87
CA ALA A 293 2.85 17.26 4.70
C ALA A 293 1.44 16.94 4.17
N VAL A 294 0.64 17.96 3.79
CA VAL A 294 -0.68 17.76 3.18
C VAL A 294 -0.57 17.00 1.85
N ARG A 295 0.35 17.39 0.96
CA ARG A 295 0.56 16.68 -0.33
C ARG A 295 1.00 15.22 -0.14
N GLY A 296 1.75 14.94 0.93
CA GLY A 296 2.21 13.60 1.29
C GLY A 296 1.11 12.66 1.83
N VAL A 297 -0.07 13.18 2.16
CA VAL A 297 -1.21 12.36 2.61
C VAL A 297 -1.80 11.61 1.42
N GLY A 298 -1.90 10.28 1.50
CA GLY A 298 -2.40 9.47 0.38
C GLY A 298 -3.92 9.53 0.16
N SER A 299 -4.67 9.94 1.18
CA SER A 299 -6.13 10.06 1.15
C SER A 299 -6.56 11.43 0.62
N ALA A 300 -7.33 11.46 -0.47
CA ALA A 300 -7.89 12.68 -1.03
C ALA A 300 -8.94 13.31 -0.10
N ALA A 301 -9.72 12.49 0.61
CA ALA A 301 -10.67 12.97 1.61
C ALA A 301 -9.95 13.68 2.78
N ALA A 302 -8.87 13.09 3.28
CA ALA A 302 -8.05 13.72 4.32
C ALA A 302 -7.31 14.95 3.81
N GLN A 303 -6.73 14.92 2.59
CA GLN A 303 -6.11 16.08 1.96
C GLN A 303 -7.06 17.28 1.90
N GLY A 304 -8.32 17.05 1.50
CA GLY A 304 -9.33 18.11 1.44
C GLY A 304 -9.59 18.78 2.78
N ARG A 305 -9.59 18.01 3.89
CA ARG A 305 -9.76 18.55 5.24
C ARG A 305 -8.52 19.29 5.73
N LEU A 306 -7.34 18.72 5.49
CA LEU A 306 -6.07 19.31 5.94
C LEU A 306 -5.66 20.56 5.14
N ALA A 307 -6.15 20.70 3.91
CA ALA A 307 -5.87 21.86 3.07
C ALA A 307 -6.32 23.20 3.71
N ALA A 308 -7.32 23.17 4.59
CA ALA A 308 -7.81 24.34 5.31
C ALA A 308 -6.85 24.81 6.43
N ILE A 309 -5.91 23.98 6.89
CA ILE A 309 -5.01 24.32 8.01
C ILE A 309 -4.01 25.40 7.59
N ALA A 310 -3.37 25.23 6.43
CA ALA A 310 -2.34 26.15 5.95
C ALA A 310 -2.79 27.64 5.88
N PRO A 311 -3.97 27.98 5.32
CA PRO A 311 -4.43 29.37 5.32
C PRO A 311 -4.75 29.89 6.72
N LEU A 312 -5.31 29.08 7.62
CA LEU A 312 -5.61 29.49 9.00
C LEU A 312 -4.34 29.84 9.78
N VAL A 313 -3.29 29.02 9.67
CA VAL A 313 -2.01 29.29 10.33
C VAL A 313 -1.34 30.54 9.77
N ARG A 314 -1.44 30.77 8.45
CA ARG A 314 -0.94 32.02 7.83
C ARG A 314 -1.66 33.27 8.32
N GLN A 315 -2.91 33.14 8.76
CA GLN A 315 -3.69 34.22 9.38
C GLN A 315 -3.34 34.45 10.86
N GLY A 316 -2.35 33.73 11.40
CA GLY A 316 -1.91 33.87 12.78
C GLY A 316 -2.63 32.94 13.77
N MET A 317 -3.49 32.03 13.30
CA MET A 317 -4.07 31.01 14.16
C MET A 317 -2.98 30.03 14.63
N ALA A 318 -3.01 29.67 15.91
CA ALA A 318 -2.22 28.57 16.43
C ALA A 318 -2.50 27.28 15.63
N LEU A 319 -1.47 26.52 15.30
CA LEU A 319 -1.61 25.23 14.62
C LEU A 319 -2.45 24.28 15.45
N SER A 320 -2.25 24.23 16.77
CA SER A 320 -3.05 23.40 17.68
C SER A 320 -4.56 23.63 17.52
N ALA A 321 -4.98 24.90 17.51
CA ALA A 321 -6.37 25.29 17.28
C ALA A 321 -6.87 24.97 15.85
N ALA A 322 -6.01 25.13 14.84
CA ALA A 322 -6.37 24.76 13.46
C ALA A 322 -6.54 23.24 13.28
N LEU A 323 -5.73 22.43 13.97
CA LEU A 323 -5.85 20.97 14.00
C LEU A 323 -7.13 20.54 14.72
N GLU A 324 -7.44 21.15 15.86
CA GLU A 324 -8.65 20.86 16.63
C GLU A 324 -9.95 21.18 15.86
N ARG A 325 -9.94 22.25 15.05
CA ARG A 325 -11.07 22.60 14.16
C ARG A 325 -11.22 21.65 12.97
N THR A 326 -10.25 20.77 12.70
CA THR A 326 -10.29 19.87 11.55
C THR A 326 -11.19 18.66 11.83
N PRO A 327 -12.24 18.40 11.03
CA PRO A 327 -13.21 17.34 11.32
C PRO A 327 -12.60 15.93 11.37
N GLY A 328 -12.73 15.28 12.53
CA GLY A 328 -12.24 13.93 12.77
C GLY A 328 -10.73 13.85 13.06
N PHE A 329 -10.06 14.99 13.25
CA PHE A 329 -8.66 15.03 13.67
C PHE A 329 -8.51 14.55 15.12
N PRO A 330 -7.48 13.76 15.46
CA PRO A 330 -7.33 13.24 16.81
C PRO A 330 -7.04 14.35 17.83
N PRO A 331 -7.81 14.46 18.94
CA PRO A 331 -7.64 15.55 19.90
C PRO A 331 -6.31 15.46 20.67
N SER A 332 -5.80 14.25 20.89
CA SER A 332 -4.50 13.98 21.51
C SER A 332 -3.33 14.65 20.77
N VAL A 333 -3.37 14.67 19.43
CA VAL A 333 -2.36 15.30 18.58
C VAL A 333 -2.45 16.82 18.69
N ALA A 334 -3.66 17.39 18.69
CA ALA A 334 -3.87 18.82 18.86
C ALA A 334 -3.42 19.31 20.24
N GLN A 335 -3.67 18.52 21.30
CA GLN A 335 -3.21 18.81 22.66
C GLN A 335 -1.67 18.82 22.76
N LEU A 336 -1.00 17.81 22.19
CA LEU A 336 0.47 17.80 22.15
C LEU A 336 1.03 18.92 21.28
N ALA A 337 0.35 19.29 20.20
CA ALA A 337 0.71 20.47 19.42
C ALA A 337 0.64 21.74 20.27
N ALA A 338 -0.40 21.92 21.09
CA ALA A 338 -0.53 23.08 21.99
C ALA A 338 0.62 23.13 23.02
N VAL A 339 0.98 21.99 23.62
CA VAL A 339 2.15 21.90 24.51
C VAL A 339 3.44 22.23 23.77
N GLY A 340 3.58 21.75 22.52
CA GLY A 340 4.72 22.04 21.65
C GLY A 340 4.83 23.50 21.24
N GLU A 341 3.70 24.18 21.00
CA GLU A 341 3.67 25.63 20.74
C GLU A 341 4.10 26.44 21.96
N ALA A 342 3.58 26.09 23.14
CA ALA A 342 3.90 26.79 24.39
C ALA A 342 5.37 26.59 24.82
N SER A 343 5.96 25.43 24.53
CA SER A 343 7.34 25.09 24.91
C SER A 343 8.38 25.33 23.81
N GLY A 344 7.95 25.75 22.61
CA GLY A 344 8.82 25.88 21.44
C GLY A 344 9.26 24.54 20.82
N ALA A 345 8.76 23.40 21.32
CA ALA A 345 9.09 22.05 20.86
C ALA A 345 8.00 21.44 19.96
N LEU A 346 7.42 22.23 19.05
CA LEU A 346 6.28 21.83 18.20
C LEU A 346 6.56 20.57 17.37
N GLY A 347 7.74 20.50 16.73
CA GLY A 347 8.12 19.36 15.87
C GLY A 347 8.11 18.01 16.60
N PRO A 348 8.92 17.86 17.67
CA PRO A 348 8.94 16.65 18.49
C PRO A 348 7.58 16.28 19.09
N MET A 349 6.80 17.25 19.58
CA MET A 349 5.50 16.99 20.20
C MET A 349 4.45 16.51 19.19
N LEU A 350 4.40 17.11 17.99
CA LEU A 350 3.55 16.63 16.89
C LEU A 350 3.92 15.20 16.46
N ALA A 351 5.22 14.94 16.32
CA ALA A 351 5.69 13.61 15.95
C ALA A 351 5.31 12.57 17.01
N ARG A 352 5.44 12.92 18.30
CA ARG A 352 5.02 12.05 19.40
C ARG A 352 3.52 11.82 19.41
N GLY A 353 2.70 12.86 19.22
CA GLY A 353 1.25 12.71 19.17
C GLY A 353 0.80 11.81 18.03
N GLY A 354 1.39 11.98 16.84
CA GLY A 354 1.09 11.10 15.71
C GLY A 354 1.48 9.64 15.94
N GLN A 355 2.60 9.38 16.64
CA GLN A 355 3.02 8.02 17.02
C GLN A 355 2.04 7.39 18.00
N LEU A 356 1.56 8.13 19.00
CA LEU A 356 0.59 7.61 19.98
C LEU A 356 -0.72 7.18 19.32
N GLU A 357 -1.20 7.96 18.35
CA GLU A 357 -2.39 7.62 17.57
C GLU A 357 -2.18 6.42 16.65
N GLU A 358 -1.02 6.32 16.01
CA GLU A 358 -0.64 5.16 15.19
C GLU A 358 -0.59 3.88 16.03
N GLU A 359 0.04 3.95 17.20
CA GLU A 359 0.10 2.84 18.16
C GLU A 359 -1.29 2.47 18.69
N ALA A 360 -2.13 3.45 19.01
CA ALA A 360 -3.50 3.23 19.48
C ALA A 360 -4.37 2.55 18.42
N ALA A 361 -4.27 3.01 17.17
CA ALA A 361 -4.96 2.39 16.04
C ALA A 361 -4.49 0.95 15.83
N MET A 362 -3.17 0.71 15.88
CA MET A 362 -2.61 -0.63 15.71
C MET A 362 -3.07 -1.59 16.81
N ARG A 363 -3.11 -1.14 18.07
CA ARG A 363 -3.69 -1.92 19.18
C ARG A 363 -5.15 -2.29 18.94
N GLY A 364 -5.94 -1.37 18.38
CA GLY A 364 -7.33 -1.64 17.99
C GLY A 364 -7.44 -2.70 16.90
N ILE A 365 -6.58 -2.63 15.87
CA ILE A 365 -6.54 -3.63 14.79
C ILE A 365 -6.13 -5.01 15.34
N ASP A 366 -5.12 -5.05 16.20
CA ASP A 366 -4.67 -6.28 16.86
C ASP A 366 -5.78 -6.90 17.73
N ALA A 367 -6.53 -6.08 18.47
CA ALA A 367 -7.65 -6.54 19.30
C ALA A 367 -8.78 -7.16 18.46
N ILE A 368 -9.16 -6.51 17.36
CA ILE A 368 -10.15 -7.04 16.41
C ILE A 368 -9.65 -8.36 15.81
N GLY A 369 -8.38 -8.42 15.40
CA GLY A 369 -7.77 -9.62 14.85
C GLY A 369 -7.76 -10.80 15.84
N ARG A 370 -7.48 -10.55 17.12
CA ARG A 370 -7.50 -11.58 18.17
C ARG A 370 -8.90 -12.11 18.46
N MET A 371 -9.92 -11.25 18.41
CA MET A 371 -11.33 -11.63 18.62
C MET A 371 -11.92 -12.39 17.44
N ALA A 372 -11.40 -12.17 16.22
CA ALA A 372 -11.90 -12.83 15.03
C ALA A 372 -11.81 -14.37 15.11
N GLY A 373 -10.72 -14.93 15.63
CA GLY A 373 -10.52 -16.38 15.76
C GLY A 373 -11.60 -17.06 16.61
N PRO A 374 -11.74 -16.70 17.90
CA PRO A 374 -12.78 -17.26 18.78
C PRO A 374 -14.18 -17.12 18.22
N VAL A 375 -14.54 -15.94 17.67
CA VAL A 375 -15.85 -15.72 17.06
C VAL A 375 -16.11 -16.68 15.90
N LEU A 376 -15.13 -16.89 15.03
CA LEU A 376 -15.24 -17.81 13.91
C LEU A 376 -15.35 -19.28 14.35
N ILE A 377 -14.62 -19.68 15.39
CA ILE A 377 -14.72 -21.03 15.97
C ILE A 377 -16.10 -21.26 16.56
N VAL A 378 -16.64 -20.30 17.32
CA VAL A 378 -18.00 -20.38 17.89
C VAL A 378 -19.04 -20.45 16.77
N LEU A 379 -18.89 -19.65 15.71
CA LEU A 379 -19.80 -19.69 14.56
C LEU A 379 -19.77 -21.05 13.85
N LEU A 380 -18.58 -21.60 13.59
CA LEU A 380 -18.43 -22.90 12.93
C LEU A 380 -18.93 -24.04 13.81
N GLY A 381 -18.55 -24.04 15.09
CA GLY A 381 -19.04 -25.02 16.07
C GLY A 381 -20.54 -24.94 16.25
N GLY A 382 -21.10 -23.73 16.27
CA GLY A 382 -22.54 -23.49 16.29
C GLY A 382 -23.23 -24.08 15.08
N LEU A 383 -22.70 -23.87 13.87
CA LEU A 383 -23.23 -24.46 12.64
C LEU A 383 -23.19 -26.00 12.68
N VAL A 384 -22.06 -26.59 13.09
CA VAL A 384 -21.92 -28.06 13.19
C VAL A 384 -22.85 -28.62 14.27
N GLY A 385 -22.97 -27.96 15.42
CA GLY A 385 -23.91 -28.34 16.47
C GLY A 385 -25.36 -28.27 16.00
N LEU A 386 -25.70 -27.24 15.23
CA LEU A 386 -27.01 -27.07 14.61
C LEU A 386 -27.34 -28.23 13.65
N LEU A 387 -26.35 -28.69 12.88
CA LEU A 387 -26.48 -29.86 12.00
C LEU A 387 -26.68 -31.15 12.79
N MET A 388 -25.86 -31.38 13.83
CA MET A 388 -25.98 -32.57 14.67
C MET A 388 -27.31 -32.62 15.42
N ALA A 389 -27.80 -31.49 15.92
CA ALA A 389 -29.11 -31.39 16.55
C ALA A 389 -30.24 -31.72 15.55
N GLY A 390 -30.16 -31.22 14.31
CA GLY A 390 -31.08 -31.58 13.24
C GLY A 390 -31.07 -33.07 12.91
N LEU A 391 -29.89 -33.68 12.90
CA LEU A 391 -29.74 -35.11 12.64
C LEU A 391 -30.29 -35.99 13.76
N LEU A 392 -29.95 -35.70 15.03
CA LEU A 392 -30.45 -36.47 16.17
C LEU A 392 -31.97 -36.36 16.31
N SER A 393 -32.52 -35.16 16.13
CA SER A 393 -33.98 -34.97 16.14
C SER A 393 -34.66 -35.76 15.03
N GLY A 394 -34.11 -35.73 13.81
CA GLY A 394 -34.64 -36.55 12.70
C GLY A 394 -34.62 -38.06 13.01
N VAL A 395 -33.52 -38.58 13.57
CA VAL A 395 -33.41 -40.01 13.93
C VAL A 395 -34.37 -40.40 15.06
N THR A 396 -34.54 -39.55 16.06
CA THR A 396 -35.46 -39.83 17.19
C THR A 396 -36.92 -39.80 16.76
N GLU A 397 -37.33 -38.86 15.89
CA GLU A 397 -38.68 -38.83 15.32
C GLU A 397 -38.96 -40.04 14.42
N LEU A 398 -37.97 -40.48 13.63
CA LEU A 398 -38.05 -41.72 12.85
C LEU A 398 -38.25 -42.95 13.73
N ASN A 399 -37.55 -43.02 14.87
CA ASN A 399 -37.66 -44.14 15.81
C ASN A 399 -39.01 -44.15 16.54
N ASP A 400 -39.51 -42.98 16.98
CA ASP A 400 -40.83 -42.86 17.58
C ASP A 400 -41.97 -43.15 16.59
N ALA A 401 -41.78 -42.84 15.30
CA ALA A 401 -42.70 -43.22 14.23
C ALA A 401 -42.65 -44.72 13.89
N ALA A 402 -41.52 -45.39 14.11
CA ALA A 402 -41.38 -46.84 13.89
C ALA A 402 -41.88 -47.69 15.08
N LEU A 403 -42.01 -47.09 16.27
CA LEU A 403 -42.52 -47.71 17.49
C LEU A 403 -44.05 -47.57 17.66
N ARG A 404 -44.73 -46.88 16.75
CA ARG A 404 -46.20 -46.84 16.61
C ARG A 404 -46.62 -47.68 15.41
#